data_AF-A0A522A4C7-F1
#
_entry.id   AF-A0A522A4C7-F1
#
_cell.length_a   1.000
_cell.length_b   1.000
_cell.length_c   1.000
_cell.angle_alpha   90.00
_cell.angle_beta   90.00
_cell.angle_gamma   90.00
#
_symmetry.space_group_name_H-M   'P 1'
#
loop_
_entity.id
_entity.type
_entity.pdbx_description
1 polymer ?
#
loop_
_entity_poly.entity_id
_entity_poly.type
_entity_poly.pdbx_seq_one_letter_code
_entity_poly.pdbx_strand_id
1 'polypeptide(L)'
;TVARQTLVLQAAYRISPKREYRETSLDALGYLFGRNPFGRSFVTGLGVNPPQHPHDRRSAADQIAEPWPGYLVGGPNPRATDWHDEQDDFRTNEIAINWNGSLIYALAGFLENVSR
;
A
#
# COMPACT_ATOMS: atom_id res chain seq x y z
N THR A 1 -5.68 -4.30 -6.63
CA THR A 1 -5.21 -3.84 -5.31
C THR A 1 -6.06 -2.67 -4.85
N VAL A 2 -6.20 -2.49 -3.54
CA VAL A 2 -6.95 -1.37 -2.93
C VAL A 2 -6.44 -0.02 -3.46
N ALA A 3 -5.12 0.18 -3.53
CA ALA A 3 -4.52 1.40 -4.08
C ALA A 3 -5.01 1.75 -5.49
N ARG A 4 -5.20 0.75 -6.37
CA ARG A 4 -5.57 0.98 -7.78
C ARG A 4 -6.99 1.52 -7.94
N GLN A 5 -7.89 1.27 -6.98
CA GLN A 5 -9.26 1.79 -7.03
C GLN A 5 -9.27 3.33 -7.00
N THR A 6 -8.26 3.95 -6.38
CA THR A 6 -8.10 5.41 -6.35
C THR A 6 -7.94 6.02 -7.74
N LEU A 7 -7.47 5.27 -8.74
CA LEU A 7 -7.42 5.76 -10.13
C LEU A 7 -8.81 6.12 -10.63
N VAL A 8 -9.76 5.20 -10.47
CA VAL A 8 -11.15 5.41 -10.91
C VAL A 8 -11.80 6.51 -10.08
N LEU A 9 -11.60 6.51 -8.77
CA LEU A 9 -12.20 7.50 -7.86
C LEU A 9 -11.68 8.92 -8.15
N GLN A 10 -10.37 9.10 -8.30
CA GLN A 10 -9.80 10.41 -8.61
C GLN A 10 -10.17 10.88 -10.02
N ALA A 11 -10.24 9.98 -11.00
CA ALA A 11 -10.73 10.32 -12.34
C ALA A 11 -12.21 10.77 -12.28
N ALA A 12 -13.05 10.02 -11.55
CA ALA A 12 -14.46 10.39 -11.34
C ALA A 12 -14.59 11.75 -10.65
N TYR A 13 -13.76 12.02 -9.64
CA TYR A 13 -13.73 13.32 -8.96
C TYR A 13 -13.39 14.48 -9.90
N ARG A 14 -12.47 14.28 -10.85
CA ARG A 14 -12.12 15.32 -11.84
C ARG A 14 -13.24 15.58 -12.86
N ILE A 15 -14.01 14.56 -13.23
CA ILE A 15 -15.10 14.68 -14.21
C ILE A 15 -16.38 15.21 -13.57
N SER A 16 -16.74 14.70 -12.39
CA SER A 16 -17.92 15.06 -11.63
C SER A 16 -17.55 15.15 -10.14
N PRO A 17 -17.23 16.36 -9.65
CA PRO A 17 -16.73 16.53 -8.28
C PRO A 17 -17.76 16.12 -7.24
N LYS A 18 -17.49 14.98 -6.59
CA LYS A 18 -18.25 14.47 -5.44
C LYS A 18 -17.28 14.15 -4.31
N ARG A 19 -17.54 14.69 -3.13
CA ARG A 19 -16.65 14.60 -1.96
C ARG A 19 -16.34 13.14 -1.61
N GLU A 20 -17.32 12.27 -1.80
CA GLU A 20 -17.30 10.83 -1.55
C GLU A 20 -16.20 10.12 -2.34
N TYR A 21 -15.87 10.56 -3.56
CA TYR A 21 -14.78 9.96 -4.35
C TYR A 21 -13.41 10.23 -3.73
N ARG A 22 -13.22 11.45 -3.24
CA ARG A 22 -11.98 11.87 -2.58
C ARG A 22 -11.84 11.20 -1.20
N GLU A 23 -12.91 11.15 -0.43
CA GLU A 23 -12.93 10.49 0.88
C GLU A 23 -12.72 8.98 0.77
N THR A 24 -13.38 8.30 -0.16
CA THR A 24 -13.14 6.87 -0.41
C THR A 24 -11.69 6.60 -0.84
N SER A 25 -11.07 7.54 -1.58
CA SER A 25 -9.65 7.42 -1.93
C SER A 25 -8.74 7.55 -0.70
N LEU A 26 -9.10 8.40 0.27
CA LEU A 26 -8.42 8.50 1.56
C LEU A 26 -8.65 7.25 2.41
N ASP A 27 -9.84 6.65 2.39
CA ASP A 27 -10.11 5.38 3.08
C ASP A 27 -9.24 4.24 2.53
N ALA A 28 -9.05 4.20 1.21
CA ALA A 28 -8.14 3.23 0.58
C ALA A 28 -6.69 3.40 1.10
N LEU A 29 -6.20 4.63 1.22
CA LEU A 29 -4.88 4.91 1.82
C LEU A 29 -4.86 4.56 3.31
N GLY A 30 -5.90 4.93 4.06
CA GLY A 30 -6.04 4.61 5.48
C GLY A 30 -5.96 3.12 5.74
N TYR A 31 -6.63 2.30 4.91
CA TYR A 31 -6.54 0.84 4.98
C TYR A 31 -5.11 0.34 4.78
N LEU A 32 -4.39 0.86 3.77
CA LEU A 32 -3.00 0.46 3.48
C LEU A 32 -2.01 0.87 4.56
N PHE A 33 -2.31 1.92 5.34
CA PHE A 33 -1.43 2.47 6.37
C PHE A 33 -1.87 2.18 7.81
N GLY A 34 -2.83 1.27 8.03
CA GLY A 34 -3.12 0.72 9.36
C GLY A 34 -4.59 0.66 9.78
N ARG A 35 -5.52 1.28 9.04
CA ARG A 35 -6.98 1.13 9.27
C ARG A 35 -7.48 -0.19 8.68
N ASN A 36 -6.88 -1.30 9.12
CA ASN A 36 -7.17 -2.66 8.68
C ASN A 36 -7.18 -3.61 9.90
N PRO A 37 -7.64 -4.87 9.75
CA PRO A 37 -7.76 -5.80 10.87
C PRO A 37 -6.45 -6.12 11.61
N PHE A 38 -5.29 -5.88 10.98
CA PHE A 38 -3.98 -6.11 11.59
C PHE A 38 -3.49 -4.91 12.39
N GLY A 39 -4.05 -3.71 12.16
CA GLY A 39 -3.52 -2.47 12.75
C GLY A 39 -2.11 -2.12 12.27
N ARG A 40 -1.72 -2.63 11.09
CA ARG A 40 -0.35 -2.54 10.54
C ARG A 40 -0.34 -1.83 9.21
N SER A 41 0.73 -1.10 8.92
CA SER A 41 1.02 -0.67 7.56
C SER A 41 1.34 -1.88 6.67
N PHE A 42 0.99 -1.78 5.39
CA PHE A 42 1.38 -2.73 4.35
C PHE A 42 2.54 -2.22 3.49
N VAL A 43 3.21 -1.13 3.90
CA VAL A 43 4.34 -0.55 3.18
C VAL A 43 5.61 -0.67 4.00
N THR A 44 6.64 -1.33 3.45
CA THR A 44 7.92 -1.53 4.14
C THR A 44 8.51 -0.18 4.58
N GLY A 45 8.97 -0.09 5.82
CA GLY A 45 9.60 1.10 6.38
C GLY A 45 8.68 2.31 6.63
N LEU A 46 7.36 2.22 6.43
CA LEU A 46 6.43 3.34 6.61
C LEU A 46 5.24 2.97 7.49
N GLY A 47 4.86 3.87 8.41
CA GLY A 47 3.67 3.70 9.24
C GLY A 47 3.89 2.82 10.47
N VAL A 48 2.80 2.33 11.05
CA VAL A 48 2.82 1.54 12.29
C VAL A 48 3.08 0.07 11.98
N ASN A 49 4.10 -0.52 12.63
CA ASN A 49 4.48 -1.93 12.51
C ASN A 49 4.47 -2.45 11.05
N PRO A 50 5.27 -1.85 10.14
CA PRO A 50 5.28 -2.21 8.72
C PRO A 50 5.78 -3.64 8.48
N PRO A 51 5.62 -4.21 7.27
CA PRO A 51 6.14 -5.52 6.93
C PRO A 51 7.66 -5.56 7.14
N GLN A 52 8.16 -6.61 7.80
CA GLN A 52 9.58 -6.82 8.09
C GLN A 52 10.18 -7.97 7.27
N HIS A 53 9.34 -8.90 6.79
CA HIS A 53 9.80 -10.10 6.10
C HIS A 53 9.13 -10.25 4.73
N PRO A 54 9.21 -9.24 3.83
CA PRO A 54 8.65 -9.37 2.50
C PRO A 54 9.34 -10.51 1.74
N HIS A 55 8.61 -11.18 0.84
CA HIS A 55 9.21 -12.07 -0.16
C HIS A 55 9.96 -11.21 -1.20
N ASP A 56 11.16 -10.73 -0.83
CA ASP A 56 12.04 -9.91 -1.66
C ASP A 56 13.49 -10.39 -1.48
N ARG A 57 14.12 -10.80 -2.59
CA ARG A 57 15.46 -11.40 -2.57
C ARG A 57 16.54 -10.46 -2.06
N ARG A 58 16.39 -9.15 -2.24
CA ARG A 58 17.39 -8.17 -1.81
C ARG A 58 17.38 -8.04 -0.29
N SER A 59 16.19 -7.80 0.26
CA SER A 59 15.95 -7.76 1.71
C SER A 59 16.35 -9.06 2.41
N ALA A 60 16.16 -10.22 1.74
CA ALA A 60 16.55 -11.52 2.29
C ALA A 60 18.08 -11.78 2.28
N ALA A 61 18.84 -11.08 1.42
CA ALA A 61 20.23 -11.43 1.11
C ALA A 61 21.26 -10.41 1.61
N ASP A 62 20.85 -9.20 1.97
CA ASP A 62 21.76 -8.09 2.26
C ASP A 62 22.25 -8.02 3.72
N GLN A 63 21.79 -8.92 4.59
CA GLN A 63 22.13 -9.00 6.02
C GLN A 63 21.72 -7.75 6.82
N ILE A 64 20.79 -6.94 6.28
CA ILE A 64 20.18 -5.82 6.99
C ILE A 64 18.91 -6.33 7.66
N ALA A 65 18.69 -5.94 8.92
CA ALA A 65 17.52 -6.41 9.67
C ALA A 65 16.21 -5.88 9.08
N GLU A 66 16.21 -4.62 8.67
CA GLU A 66 15.08 -3.96 8.02
C GLU A 66 15.04 -4.29 6.53
N PRO A 67 13.85 -4.55 5.95
CA PRO A 67 13.73 -4.73 4.52
C PRO A 67 13.92 -3.41 3.79
N TRP A 68 14.18 -3.50 2.48
CA TRP A 68 14.22 -2.33 1.61
C TRP A 68 12.91 -1.52 1.72
N PRO A 69 12.99 -0.19 1.92
CA PRO A 69 11.82 0.62 2.25
C PRO A 69 10.96 0.98 1.03
N GLY A 70 9.68 1.29 1.28
CA GLY A 70 8.76 1.87 0.31
C GLY A 70 8.00 0.88 -0.57
N TYR A 71 8.04 -0.42 -0.28
CA TYR A 71 7.31 -1.43 -1.05
C TYR A 71 5.94 -1.72 -0.46
N LEU A 72 4.91 -1.65 -1.30
CA LEU A 72 3.59 -2.16 -0.97
C LEU A 72 3.58 -3.68 -1.15
N VAL A 73 3.31 -4.43 -0.07
CA VAL A 73 3.15 -5.89 -0.14
C VAL A 73 1.79 -6.27 -0.75
N GLY A 74 1.66 -7.50 -1.24
CA GLY A 74 0.45 -8.00 -1.90
C GLY A 74 -0.81 -7.88 -1.04
N GLY A 75 -0.68 -8.17 0.26
CA GLY A 75 -1.75 -8.11 1.25
C GLY A 75 -2.56 -9.41 1.38
N PRO A 76 -3.61 -9.39 2.22
CA PRO A 76 -4.33 -10.59 2.63
C PRO A 76 -5.08 -11.29 1.48
N ASN A 77 -5.01 -12.63 1.43
CA ASN A 77 -5.67 -13.45 0.40
C ASN A 77 -5.84 -14.92 0.84
N PRO A 78 -7.04 -15.54 0.73
CA PRO A 78 -8.29 -14.99 0.19
C PRO A 78 -9.17 -14.25 1.18
N ARG A 79 -8.89 -14.35 2.49
CA ARG A 79 -9.70 -13.68 3.53
C ARG A 79 -8.99 -12.42 4.02
N ALA A 80 -9.77 -11.44 4.49
CA ALA A 80 -9.23 -10.15 4.96
C ALA A 80 -8.23 -10.24 6.14
N THR A 81 -8.18 -11.39 6.83
CA THR A 81 -7.29 -11.67 7.95
C THR A 81 -6.15 -12.63 7.60
N ASP A 82 -5.96 -12.93 6.31
CA ASP A 82 -5.06 -13.96 5.81
C ASP A 82 -3.81 -13.34 5.17
N TRP A 83 -3.09 -12.55 5.96
CA TRP A 83 -1.80 -11.96 5.61
C TRP A 83 -0.78 -12.40 6.65
N HIS A 84 0.34 -12.93 6.17
CA HIS A 84 1.46 -13.38 7.00
C HIS A 84 2.70 -12.59 6.62
N ASP A 85 3.33 -11.95 7.59
CA ASP A 85 4.57 -11.23 7.35
C ASP A 85 5.75 -12.20 7.44
N GLU A 86 5.86 -13.06 6.44
CA GLU A 86 6.84 -14.14 6.35
C GLU A 86 7.52 -14.13 4.98
N GLN A 87 8.85 -14.30 4.95
CA GLN A 87 9.63 -14.24 3.72
C GLN A 87 9.22 -15.33 2.71
N ASP A 88 8.76 -16.49 3.18
CA ASP A 88 8.35 -17.60 2.31
C ASP A 88 6.92 -17.42 1.76
N ASP A 89 6.12 -16.50 2.29
CA ASP A 89 4.74 -16.24 1.82
C ASP A 89 4.73 -15.26 0.63
N PHE A 90 5.14 -15.76 -0.53
CA PHE A 90 5.01 -15.00 -1.79
C PHE A 90 3.55 -14.70 -2.17
N ARG A 91 2.57 -15.43 -1.61
CA ARG A 91 1.16 -15.30 -1.98
C ARG A 91 0.53 -14.05 -1.39
N THR A 92 0.99 -13.63 -0.21
CA THR A 92 0.43 -12.48 0.53
C THR A 92 1.47 -11.39 0.83
N ASN A 93 2.76 -11.72 0.83
CA ASN A 93 3.82 -10.81 1.30
C ASN A 93 4.96 -10.55 0.28
N GLU A 94 4.80 -10.95 -0.98
CA GLU A 94 5.70 -10.51 -2.06
C GLU A 94 5.57 -8.99 -2.30
N ILE A 95 6.45 -8.45 -3.15
CA ILE A 95 6.42 -7.07 -3.64
C ILE A 95 6.25 -7.03 -5.16
N ALA A 96 5.70 -5.96 -5.72
CA ALA A 96 5.59 -5.84 -7.18
C ALA A 96 5.47 -4.39 -7.68
N ILE A 97 6.04 -4.14 -8.86
CA ILE A 97 6.03 -2.81 -9.51
C ILE A 97 4.62 -2.28 -9.77
N ASN A 98 3.66 -3.15 -10.06
CA ASN A 98 2.27 -2.78 -10.34
C ASN A 98 1.49 -2.42 -9.07
N TRP A 99 1.94 -2.89 -7.90
CA TRP A 99 1.40 -2.51 -6.60
C TRP A 99 1.94 -1.14 -6.19
N ASN A 100 3.27 -0.96 -6.27
CA ASN A 100 3.91 0.33 -6.05
C ASN A 100 3.41 1.41 -7.02
N GLY A 101 3.27 1.12 -8.32
CA GLY A 101 2.72 2.08 -9.28
C GLY A 101 1.29 2.53 -8.93
N SER A 102 0.49 1.63 -8.35
CA SER A 102 -0.86 1.98 -7.88
C SER A 102 -0.81 2.82 -6.59
N LEU A 103 0.10 2.52 -5.66
CA LEU A 103 0.31 3.29 -4.43
C LEU A 103 0.81 4.71 -4.74
N ILE A 104 1.76 4.83 -5.66
CA ILE A 104 2.30 6.12 -6.12
C ILE A 104 1.17 6.99 -6.66
N TYR A 105 0.31 6.45 -7.54
CA TYR A 105 -0.85 7.19 -8.04
C TYR A 105 -1.78 7.64 -6.91
N ALA A 106 -2.10 6.72 -6.00
CA ALA A 106 -3.00 6.99 -4.87
C ALA A 106 -2.49 8.15 -4.01
N LEU A 107 -1.20 8.13 -3.64
CA LEU A 107 -0.54 9.17 -2.85
C LEU A 107 -0.41 10.49 -3.61
N ALA A 108 -0.05 10.44 -4.90
CA ALA A 108 0.15 11.64 -5.73
C ALA A 108 -1.11 12.52 -5.81
N GLY A 109 -2.31 11.93 -5.75
CA GLY A 109 -3.57 12.68 -5.73
C GLY A 109 -3.79 13.53 -4.47
N PHE A 110 -2.96 13.38 -3.44
CA PHE A 110 -3.03 14.11 -2.17
C PHE A 110 -1.77 14.89 -1.82
N LEU A 111 -0.75 14.87 -2.68
CA LEU A 111 0.37 15.80 -2.53
C LEU A 111 -0.15 17.22 -2.81
N GLU A 112 0.08 18.14 -1.88
CA GLU A 112 -0.21 19.54 -2.13
C GLU A 112 0.65 20.02 -3.29
N ASN A 113 0.03 20.69 -4.26
CA ASN A 113 0.80 21.55 -5.14
C ASN A 113 1.40 22.63 -4.25
N VAL A 114 2.69 22.53 -3.97
CA VAL A 114 3.50 23.67 -3.54
C VAL A 114 3.46 24.65 -4.70
N SER A 115 2.38 25.41 -4.75
CA SER A 115 2.13 26.47 -5.71
C SER A 115 3.09 27.58 -5.29
N ARG A 116 4.19 27.73 -6.04
CA ARG A 116 4.99 28.95 -6.02
C ARG A 116 4.20 30.09 -6.63
#